data_AF-A0A952EW33-F1
#
_entry.id   AF-A0A952EW33-F1
#
_cell.length_a   1.000
_cell.length_b   1.000
_cell.length_c   1.000
_cell.angle_alpha   90.00
_cell.angle_beta   90.00
_cell.angle_gamma   90.00
#
_symmetry.space_group_name_H-M   'P 1'
#
loop_
_entity.id
_entity.type
_entity.pdbx_description
1 polymer ?
#
loop_
_entity_poly.entity_id
_entity_poly.type
_entity_poly.pdbx_seq_one_letter_code
_entity_poly.pdbx_strand_id
1 'polypeptide(L)' 'EQWRHYNSLYFPYVVGVRAYAQNATAAGLDPIARQAWQWFVTEVPQRSLHNWQNAAARLIAADLRGNLVSAQD' A
#
# COMPACT_ATOMS: atom_id res chain seq x y z
N GLU A 1 -6.16 11.45 -0.17
CA GLU A 1 -5.93 10.43 -1.23
C GLU A 1 -4.58 9.73 -1.14
N GLN A 2 -3.49 10.40 -0.76
CA GLN A 2 -2.16 9.77 -0.70
C GLN A 2 -2.06 8.62 0.33
N TRP A 3 -2.76 8.75 1.46
CA TRP A 3 -2.80 7.74 2.51
C TRP A 3 -3.20 6.34 2.00
N ARG A 4 -4.21 6.23 1.13
CA ARG A 4 -4.66 4.93 0.60
C ARG A 4 -3.63 4.29 -0.32
N HIS A 5 -2.94 5.08 -1.16
CA HIS A 5 -1.91 4.60 -2.07
C HIS A 5 -0.64 4.18 -1.32
N TYR A 6 -0.28 4.92 -0.29
CA TYR A 6 0.82 4.54 0.59
C TYR A 6 0.52 3.21 1.30
N ASN A 7 -0.61 3.13 2.02
CA ASN A 7 -0.91 1.97 2.86
C ASN A 7 -1.18 0.69 2.05
N SER A 8 -1.74 0.82 0.84
CA SER A 8 -2.00 -0.33 -0.04
C SER A 8 -0.72 -1.06 -0.48
N LEU A 9 0.43 -0.37 -0.46
CA LEU A 9 1.77 -0.92 -0.73
C LEU A 9 2.58 -1.17 0.55
N TYR A 10 2.48 -0.28 1.54
CA TYR A 10 3.22 -0.37 2.80
C TYR A 10 2.99 -1.70 3.52
N PHE A 11 1.72 -2.10 3.70
CA PHE A 11 1.40 -3.34 4.40
C PHE A 11 1.97 -4.59 3.72
N PRO A 12 1.72 -4.85 2.41
CA PRO A 12 2.23 -6.06 1.78
C PRO A 12 3.73 -6.06 1.52
N TYR A 13 4.37 -4.90 1.29
CA TYR A 13 5.77 -4.85 0.82
C TYR A 13 6.78 -4.37 1.86
N VAL A 14 6.39 -3.52 2.82
CA VAL A 14 7.30 -3.03 3.86
C VAL A 14 7.11 -3.82 5.15
N VAL A 15 5.85 -4.06 5.52
CA VAL A 15 5.50 -4.75 6.77
C VAL A 15 5.37 -6.27 6.57
N GLY A 16 5.08 -6.73 5.36
CA GLY A 16 4.91 -8.16 5.04
C GLY A 16 3.54 -8.73 5.38
N VAL A 17 2.56 -7.90 5.76
CA VAL A 17 1.20 -8.34 6.08
C VAL A 17 0.29 -8.16 4.88
N ARG A 18 -0.36 -9.24 4.46
CA ARG A 18 -1.24 -9.25 3.29
C ARG A 18 -2.69 -9.26 3.72
N ALA A 19 -3.43 -8.22 3.34
CA ALA A 19 -4.88 -8.26 3.37
C ALA A 19 -5.38 -9.45 2.53
N TYR A 20 -6.42 -10.14 2.99
CA TYR A 20 -7.05 -11.30 2.33
C TYR A 20 -6.20 -12.58 2.22
N ALA A 21 -5.04 -12.68 2.89
CA ALA A 21 -4.35 -13.96 3.05
C ALA A 21 -5.07 -14.85 4.07
N GLN A 22 -5.05 -16.17 3.89
CA GLN A 22 -5.72 -17.11 4.81
C GLN A 22 -5.27 -16.96 6.28
N ASN A 23 -4.00 -16.60 6.52
CA ASN A 23 -3.44 -16.38 7.85
C ASN A 23 -3.09 -14.89 8.09
N ALA A 24 -3.88 -13.97 7.53
CA ALA A 24 -3.66 -12.55 7.70
C ALA A 24 -3.72 -12.17 9.20
N THR A 25 -2.60 -11.66 9.73
CA THR A 25 -2.49 -11.27 11.15
C THR A 25 -1.88 -9.88 11.29
N ALA A 26 -2.38 -9.11 12.26
CA ALA A 26 -1.82 -7.83 12.68
C ALA A 26 -0.75 -7.98 13.77
N ALA A 27 -0.30 -9.21 14.06
CA ALA A 27 0.74 -9.46 15.04
C ALA A 27 2.04 -8.71 14.65
N GLY A 28 2.64 -8.02 15.63
CA GLY A 28 3.87 -7.24 15.42
C GLY A 28 3.66 -5.82 14.88
N LEU A 29 2.45 -5.42 14.49
CA LEU A 29 2.16 -4.03 14.13
C LEU A 29 2.12 -3.13 15.37
N ASP A 30 2.64 -1.91 15.27
CA ASP A 30 2.39 -0.87 16.25
C ASP A 30 0.87 -0.54 16.29
N PRO A 31 0.38 0.11 17.36
CA PRO A 31 -1.05 0.36 17.53
C PRO A 31 -1.72 1.11 16.38
N ILE A 32 -1.01 2.08 15.77
CA ILE A 32 -1.55 2.91 14.69
C ILE A 32 -1.61 2.10 13.40
N ALA A 33 -0.52 1.42 13.04
CA ALA A 33 -0.49 0.53 11.88
C ALA A 33 -1.52 -0.59 11.99
N ARG A 34 -1.75 -1.12 13.19
CA ARG A 34 -2.79 -2.12 13.46
C ARG A 34 -4.18 -1.59 13.17
N GLN A 35 -4.51 -0.39 13.64
CA GLN A 35 -5.83 0.21 13.40
C GLN A 35 -6.06 0.46 11.91
N ALA A 36 -5.06 1.01 11.21
CA ALA A 36 -5.12 1.22 9.77
C ALA A 36 -5.26 -0.09 8.99
N TRP A 37 -4.53 -1.12 9.38
CA TRP A 37 -4.61 -2.45 8.77
C TRP A 37 -5.98 -3.11 9.00
N GLN A 38 -6.51 -3.02 10.22
CA GLN A 38 -7.85 -3.55 10.56
C GLN A 38 -8.92 -2.89 9.69
N TRP A 39 -8.92 -1.56 9.60
CA TRP A 39 -9.82 -0.85 8.71
C TRP A 39 -9.65 -1.28 7.25
N PHE A 40 -8.42 -1.52 6.80
CA PHE A 40 -8.14 -1.99 5.43
C PHE A 40 -8.79 -3.35 5.14
N VAL A 41 -8.71 -4.31 6.05
CA VAL A 41 -9.27 -5.66 5.84
C VAL A 41 -10.78 -5.72 6.03
N THR A 42 -11.38 -4.79 6.78
CA THR A 42 -12.83 -4.72 7.00
C THR A 42 -13.56 -3.87 5.96
N GLU A 43 -13.03 -2.69 5.62
CA GLU A 43 -13.77 -1.68 4.85
C GLU A 43 -13.41 -1.62 3.37
N VAL A 44 -12.27 -2.18 2.95
CA VAL A 44 -11.76 -1.99 1.58
C VAL A 44 -11.89 -3.27 0.77
N PRO A 45 -12.89 -3.42 -0.13
CA PRO A 45 -13.04 -4.63 -0.93
C PRO A 45 -11.76 -5.01 -1.68
N GLN A 46 -11.50 -6.30 -1.83
CA GLN A 46 -10.29 -6.82 -2.49
C GLN A 46 -10.03 -6.20 -3.87
N ARG A 47 -11.08 -5.99 -4.68
CA ARG A 47 -10.95 -5.34 -6.00
C ARG A 47 -10.52 -3.87 -5.87
N SER A 48 -11.08 -3.14 -4.91
CA SER A 48 -10.71 -1.74 -4.64
C SER A 48 -9.26 -1.64 -4.14
N LEU A 49 -8.85 -2.54 -3.25
CA LEU A 49 -7.47 -2.65 -2.80
C LEU A 49 -6.52 -2.87 -3.98
N HIS A 50 -6.84 -3.81 -4.87
CA HIS A 50 -6.04 -4.07 -6.06
C HIS A 50 -5.95 -2.84 -6.98
N ASN A 51 -7.06 -2.13 -7.18
CA ASN A 51 -7.06 -0.88 -7.97
C ASN A 51 -6.17 0.19 -7.33
N TRP A 52 -6.19 0.33 -6.00
CA TRP A 52 -5.34 1.29 -5.30
C TRP A 52 -3.86 0.91 -5.36
N GLN A 53 -3.52 -0.38 -5.32
CA GLN A 53 -2.15 -0.86 -5.52
C GLN A 53 -1.66 -0.51 -6.93
N ASN A 54 -2.47 -0.77 -7.96
CA ASN A 54 -2.14 -0.43 -9.34
C ASN A 54 -1.97 1.08 -9.54
N ALA A 55 -2.85 1.90 -8.96
CA ALA A 55 -2.72 3.35 -9.00
C ALA A 55 -1.44 3.83 -8.30
N ALA A 56 -1.12 3.29 -7.11
CA ALA A 56 0.08 3.63 -6.37
C ALA A 56 1.37 3.26 -7.14
N ALA A 57 1.40 2.08 -7.75
CA ALA A 57 2.54 1.64 -8.57
C ALA A 57 2.77 2.57 -9.77
N ARG A 58 1.70 3.03 -10.43
CA ARG A 58 1.81 4.01 -11.52
C ARG A 58 2.35 5.35 -11.07
N LEU A 59 1.96 5.83 -9.87
CA LEU A 59 2.49 7.07 -9.30
C LEU A 59 4.00 6.97 -9.05
N ILE A 60 4.44 5.88 -8.43
CA ILE A 60 5.88 5.63 -8.20
C ILE A 60 6.63 5.55 -9.55
N ALA A 61 6.10 4.83 -10.54
CA ALA A 61 6.74 4.74 -11.85
C ALA A 61 6.79 6.07 -12.62
N ALA A 62 5.83 6.98 -12.37
CA ALA A 62 5.85 8.31 -12.95
C ALA A 62 6.93 9.18 -12.27
N ASP A 63 6.99 9.16 -10.94
CA ASP A 63 7.99 9.88 -10.14
C ASP A 63 9.42 9.44 -10.49
N LEU A 64 9.66 8.12 -10.53
CA LEU A 64 10.96 7.57 -10.91
C LEU A 64 11.38 8.01 -12.33
N ARG A 65 10.44 8.07 -13.28
CA ARG A 65 10.74 8.56 -14.64
C ARG A 65 11.02 10.05 -14.68
N GLY A 66 10.26 10.87 -13.94
CA GLY A 66 10.53 12.30 -13.84
C GLY A 66 11.90 12.58 -13.25
N ASN A 67 12.24 11.90 -12.16
CA ASN A 67 13.55 12.03 -11.49
C ASN A 67 14.70 11.55 -12.37
N LEU A 68 14.50 10.50 -13.19
CA LEU A 68 15.49 10.06 -14.16
C LEU A 68 15.74 11.10 -15.26
N VAL A 69 14.69 11.73 -15.80
CA VAL A 69 14.83 12.80 -16.81
C VAL A 69 15.58 14.00 -16.22
N SER A 70 15.21 14.44 -15.01
CA SER A 70 15.90 15.54 -14.33
C SER A 70 17.35 15.26 -13.95
N ALA A 71 17.76 13.99 -13.87
CA ALA A 71 19.15 13.60 -13.59
C ALA A 71 20.02 13.51 -14.87
N GLN A 72 19.41 13.56 -16.06
CA GLN A 72 20.11 13.52 -17.36
C GLN A 72 20.33 14.90 -17.99
N ASP A 73 19.65 15.93 -17.48
CA ASP A 73 19.86 17.36 -17.81
C ASP A 73 20.97 17.98 -16.93
#